data_AF-A0A8T3LGS4-F1
#
_entry.id   AF-A0A8T3LGS4-F1
#
_cell.length_a   1.000
_cell.length_b   1.000
_cell.length_c   1.000
_cell.angle_alpha   90.00
_cell.angle_beta   90.00
_cell.angle_gamma   90.00
#
_symmetry.space_group_name_H-M   'P 1'
#
loop_
_entity.id
_entity.type
_entity.pdbx_description
1 polymer ?
#
loop_
_entity_poly.entity_id
_entity_poly.type
_entity_poly.pdbx_seq_one_letter_code
_entity_poly.pdbx_strand_id
1 'polypeptide(L)'
;KLALGEDYLRSDIFDGFNYVGGSVSTDDQMLPPNLRGYAPDISGVAHTTAKVTVSQMGRVIYETQVPAGPFRIQDLGDSVSGTLHIRIEEQNGQVQEYDISTASMPYLTRPGQVRYKIMMGRPQEWGHHVEGEFFSGAEASWGIANGWSLYGGALGDENYQSAA
;
A
#
# COMPACT_ATOMS: atom_id res chain seq x y z
N LYS A 1 -11.90 7.63 -3.55
CA LYS A 1 -11.31 7.29 -4.85
C LYS A 1 -12.22 6.31 -5.60
N LEU A 2 -12.37 6.49 -6.91
CA LEU A 2 -13.02 5.53 -7.81
C LEU A 2 -11.98 5.08 -8.83
N ALA A 3 -11.86 3.77 -9.05
CA ALA A 3 -10.97 3.17 -10.04
C ALA A 3 -11.76 2.20 -10.93
N LEU A 4 -11.42 2.17 -12.22
CA LEU A 4 -12.00 1.29 -13.22
C LEU A 4 -10.87 0.77 -14.11
N GLY A 5 -10.84 -0.54 -14.37
CA GLY A 5 -9.80 -1.20 -15.16
C GLY A 5 -9.08 -2.29 -14.37
N GLU A 6 -7.83 -2.57 -14.74
CA GLU A 6 -6.97 -3.48 -13.99
C GLU A 6 -6.46 -2.81 -12.71
N ASP A 7 -6.67 -3.47 -11.58
CA ASP A 7 -6.25 -3.00 -10.27
C ASP A 7 -5.81 -4.17 -9.39
N TYR A 8 -5.09 -3.86 -8.31
CA TYR A 8 -4.68 -4.86 -7.33
C TYR A 8 -5.56 -4.72 -6.08
N LEU A 9 -6.18 -5.82 -5.65
CA LEU A 9 -6.88 -5.84 -4.37
C LEU A 9 -5.86 -5.68 -3.26
N ARG A 10 -5.83 -4.48 -2.68
CA ARG A 10 -5.12 -4.21 -1.44
C ARG A 10 -6.13 -4.22 -0.31
N SER A 11 -6.41 -5.38 0.27
CA SER A 11 -7.21 -5.52 1.48
C SER A 11 -6.29 -5.71 2.68
N ASP A 12 -6.70 -5.21 3.84
CA ASP A 12 -6.00 -5.50 5.09
C ASP A 12 -6.70 -6.63 5.88
N ILE A 13 -7.83 -7.15 5.39
CA ILE A 13 -8.64 -8.22 5.99
C ILE A 13 -8.51 -9.52 5.19
N PHE A 14 -8.47 -9.41 3.85
CA PHE A 14 -8.37 -10.51 2.92
C PHE A 14 -7.03 -10.49 2.18
N ASP A 15 -6.63 -11.64 1.64
CA ASP A 15 -5.45 -11.73 0.78
C ASP A 15 -5.64 -10.92 -0.51
N GLY A 16 -4.55 -10.27 -0.95
CA GLY A 16 -4.57 -9.42 -2.14
C GLY A 16 -4.31 -10.18 -3.43
N PHE A 17 -5.13 -9.92 -4.46
CA PHE A 17 -5.02 -10.51 -5.79
C PHE A 17 -5.27 -9.47 -6.89
N ASN A 18 -4.79 -9.75 -8.12
CA ASN A 18 -5.05 -8.87 -9.27
C ASN A 18 -6.46 -9.10 -9.80
N TYR A 19 -7.14 -8.03 -10.23
CA TYR A 19 -8.45 -8.13 -10.84
C TYR A 19 -8.69 -7.03 -11.87
N VAL A 20 -9.61 -7.29 -12.79
CA VAL A 20 -10.14 -6.28 -13.71
C VAL A 20 -11.58 -5.96 -13.32
N GLY A 21 -11.89 -4.68 -13.09
CA GLY A 21 -13.22 -4.29 -12.66
C GLY A 21 -13.30 -2.85 -12.18
N GLY A 22 -14.06 -2.65 -11.10
CA GLY A 22 -14.24 -1.34 -10.49
C GLY A 22 -14.14 -1.40 -8.97
N SER A 23 -13.57 -0.34 -8.40
CA SER A 23 -13.51 -0.16 -6.96
C SER A 23 -13.85 1.27 -6.55
N VAL A 24 -14.48 1.38 -5.40
CA VAL A 24 -14.74 2.62 -4.71
C VAL A 24 -14.18 2.48 -3.31
N SER A 25 -13.20 3.31 -2.98
CA SER A 25 -12.56 3.28 -1.67
C SER A 25 -12.53 4.68 -1.05
N THR A 26 -12.45 4.72 0.27
CA THR A 26 -12.02 5.93 0.98
C THR A 26 -10.63 6.31 0.48
N ASP A 27 -10.40 7.61 0.31
CA ASP A 27 -9.10 8.14 -0.11
C ASP A 27 -8.45 8.85 1.08
N ASP A 28 -7.46 8.19 1.67
CA ASP A 28 -6.75 8.72 2.84
C ASP A 28 -5.95 9.98 2.49
N GLN A 29 -5.63 10.23 1.21
CA GLN A 29 -4.94 11.47 0.78
C GLN A 29 -5.86 12.69 0.84
N MET A 30 -7.19 12.51 0.90
CA MET A 30 -8.12 13.61 1.12
C MET A 30 -8.18 14.05 2.60
N LEU A 31 -7.58 13.28 3.51
CA LEU A 31 -7.45 13.69 4.90
C LEU A 31 -6.39 14.79 5.03
N PRO A 32 -6.56 15.74 5.97
CA PRO A 32 -5.51 16.65 6.39
C PRO A 32 -4.21 15.90 6.75
N PRO A 33 -3.00 16.44 6.47
CA PRO A 33 -1.72 15.75 6.68
C PRO A 33 -1.51 15.21 8.11
N ASN A 34 -2.04 15.89 9.12
CA ASN A 34 -2.01 15.47 10.53
C ASN A 34 -2.93 14.25 10.85
N LEU A 35 -3.80 13.87 9.92
CA LEU A 35 -4.72 12.75 9.97
C LEU A 35 -4.36 11.62 9.00
N ARG A 36 -3.33 11.79 8.15
CA ARG A 36 -2.81 10.75 7.25
C ARG A 36 -1.97 9.72 8.02
N GLY A 37 -1.81 8.53 7.42
CA GLY A 37 -1.16 7.36 8.02
C GLY A 37 0.33 7.53 8.30
N TYR A 38 0.95 6.47 8.81
CA TYR A 38 2.39 6.43 9.08
C TYR A 38 3.19 6.53 7.77
N ALA A 39 3.98 7.59 7.61
CA ALA A 39 4.99 7.68 6.56
C ALA A 39 6.28 7.02 7.08
N PRO A 40 6.70 5.86 6.53
CA PRO A 40 7.95 5.24 6.95
C PRO A 40 9.11 6.18 6.61
N ASP A 41 9.97 6.49 7.58
CA ASP A 41 11.17 7.27 7.35
C ASP A 41 12.32 6.36 6.91
N ILE A 42 12.85 6.59 5.72
CA ILE A 42 14.04 5.89 5.24
C ILE A 42 15.24 6.73 5.61
N SER A 43 16.02 6.29 6.59
CA SER A 43 17.30 6.90 6.95
C SER A 43 18.48 6.05 6.52
N GLY A 44 19.50 6.69 5.95
CA GLY A 44 20.74 6.04 5.55
C GLY A 44 21.90 7.03 5.54
N VAL A 45 23.09 6.54 5.20
CA VAL A 45 24.28 7.37 5.02
C VAL A 45 24.85 7.09 3.63
N ALA A 46 24.99 8.13 2.82
CA ALA A 46 25.66 8.06 1.52
C ALA A 46 27.09 8.58 1.65
N HIS A 47 28.09 7.84 1.19
CA HIS A 47 29.49 8.31 1.24
C HIS A 47 29.80 9.35 0.16
N THR A 48 29.05 9.33 -0.94
CA THR A 48 29.12 10.29 -2.06
C THR A 48 27.72 10.75 -2.46
N THR A 49 27.61 11.64 -3.44
CA THR A 49 26.31 11.92 -4.06
C THR A 49 25.74 10.62 -4.63
N ALA A 50 24.54 10.26 -4.20
CA ALA A 50 23.95 8.96 -4.50
C ALA A 50 22.53 9.08 -5.04
N LYS A 51 22.14 8.16 -5.92
CA LYS A 51 20.77 7.96 -6.36
C LYS A 51 20.12 6.91 -5.46
N VAL A 52 19.04 7.29 -4.78
CA VAL A 52 18.25 6.38 -3.95
C VAL A 52 17.00 5.99 -4.71
N THR A 53 16.86 4.71 -5.01
CA THR A 53 15.70 4.11 -5.64
C THR A 53 15.01 3.20 -4.64
N VAL A 54 13.72 3.44 -4.40
CA VAL A 54 12.89 2.61 -3.55
C VAL A 54 11.93 1.82 -4.43
N SER A 55 11.93 0.51 -4.26
CA SER A 55 11.08 -0.40 -5.00
C SER A 55 10.28 -1.34 -4.10
N GLN A 56 9.12 -1.73 -4.58
CA GLN A 56 8.21 -2.65 -3.90
C GLN A 56 7.70 -3.66 -4.92
N MET A 57 7.87 -4.96 -4.64
CA MET A 57 7.45 -6.05 -5.52
C MET A 57 7.92 -5.85 -6.98
N GLY A 58 9.15 -5.35 -7.16
CA GLY A 58 9.74 -5.06 -8.48
C GLY A 58 9.31 -3.75 -9.14
N ARG A 59 8.39 -2.96 -8.56
CA ARG A 59 7.97 -1.65 -9.07
C ARG A 59 8.71 -0.52 -8.33
N VAL A 60 9.33 0.40 -9.06
CA VAL A 60 9.91 1.63 -8.47
C VAL A 60 8.78 2.56 -8.02
N ILE A 61 8.77 2.89 -6.73
CA ILE A 61 7.75 3.75 -6.11
C ILE A 61 8.27 5.15 -5.79
N TYR A 62 9.59 5.29 -5.64
CA TYR A 62 10.24 6.57 -5.32
C TYR A 62 11.68 6.56 -5.84
N GLU A 63 12.12 7.66 -6.42
CA GLU A 63 13.50 7.84 -6.87
C GLU A 63 13.93 9.29 -6.63
N THR A 64 15.07 9.48 -5.97
CA THR A 64 15.64 10.81 -5.71
C THR A 64 17.17 10.77 -5.66
N GLN A 65 17.81 11.94 -5.82
CA GLN A 65 19.25 12.09 -5.58
C GLN A 65 19.49 12.77 -4.23
N VAL A 66 20.40 12.20 -3.45
CA VAL A 66 20.81 12.72 -2.14
C VAL A 66 22.27 13.17 -2.17
N PRO A 67 22.62 14.26 -1.48
CA PRO A 67 24.02 14.66 -1.31
C PRO A 67 24.76 13.67 -0.39
N ALA A 68 26.10 13.73 -0.42
CA ALA A 68 26.93 12.96 0.49
C ALA A 68 26.63 13.31 1.96
N GLY A 69 26.47 12.30 2.80
CA GLY A 69 26.17 12.42 4.23
C GLY A 69 24.94 11.63 4.66
N PRO A 70 24.51 11.80 5.93
CA PRO A 70 23.27 11.22 6.43
C PRO A 70 22.08 11.86 5.72
N PHE A 71 21.17 11.03 5.23
CA PHE A 71 19.94 11.48 4.60
C PHE A 71 18.73 10.82 5.26
N ARG A 72 17.60 11.51 5.18
CA ARG A 72 16.30 10.98 5.60
C ARG A 72 15.27 11.31 4.53
N ILE A 73 14.61 10.29 4.01
CA ILE A 73 13.51 10.43 3.07
C ILE A 73 12.21 10.25 3.86
N GLN A 74 11.43 11.32 3.95
CA GLN A 74 10.13 11.35 4.65
C GLN A 74 8.94 11.45 3.68
N ASP A 75 9.22 11.57 2.38
CA ASP A 75 8.23 11.83 1.34
C ASP A 75 7.83 10.56 0.57
N LEU A 76 7.92 9.40 1.24
CA LEU A 76 7.24 8.21 0.74
C LEU A 76 5.75 8.39 0.98
N GLY A 77 4.96 8.34 -0.09
CA GLY A 77 3.51 8.51 0.01
C GLY A 77 2.89 7.59 1.06
N ASP A 78 1.89 8.10 1.79
CA ASP A 78 1.25 7.47 2.97
C ASP A 78 0.61 6.08 2.72
N SER A 79 0.63 5.60 1.48
CA SER A 79 0.07 4.33 1.03
C SER A 79 1.12 3.21 0.87
N VAL A 80 2.33 3.37 1.38
CA VAL A 80 3.40 2.37 1.24
C VAL A 80 3.40 1.41 2.45
N SER A 81 3.06 0.14 2.22
CA SER A 81 3.00 -0.92 3.24
C SER A 81 3.68 -2.20 2.77
N GLY A 82 4.27 -2.99 3.68
CA GLY A 82 5.00 -4.22 3.36
C GLY A 82 6.52 -4.04 3.25
N THR A 83 7.22 -4.98 2.61
CA THR A 83 8.67 -4.90 2.42
C THR A 83 9.02 -3.93 1.30
N LEU A 84 9.98 -3.05 1.57
CA LEU A 84 10.57 -2.12 0.62
C LEU A 84 12.02 -2.51 0.37
N HIS A 85 12.39 -2.55 -0.90
CA HIS A 85 13.76 -2.76 -1.35
C HIS A 85 14.37 -1.40 -1.68
N ILE A 86 15.39 -1.01 -0.91
CA ILE A 86 16.11 0.24 -1.13
C ILE A 86 17.41 -0.09 -1.84
N ARG A 87 17.67 0.64 -2.92
CA ARG A 87 18.93 0.62 -3.66
C ARG A 87 19.54 2.02 -3.65
N ILE A 88 20.75 2.12 -3.14
CA ILE A 88 21.55 3.36 -3.12
C ILE A 88 22.72 3.16 -4.08
N GLU A 89 22.71 3.91 -5.17
CA GLU A 89 23.76 3.90 -6.18
C GLU A 89 24.63 5.15 -6.01
N GLU A 90 25.85 4.98 -5.54
CA GLU A 90 26.81 6.04 -5.33
C GLU A 90 27.53 6.43 -6.62
N GLN A 91 28.01 7.69 -6.71
CA GLN A 91 28.75 8.17 -7.88
C GLN A 91 30.06 7.40 -8.17
N ASN A 92 30.63 6.76 -7.16
CA ASN A 92 31.81 5.89 -7.30
C ASN A 92 31.47 4.50 -7.87
N GLY A 93 30.20 4.24 -8.20
CA GLY A 93 29.71 2.95 -8.71
C GLY A 93 29.43 1.90 -7.64
N GLN A 94 29.60 2.22 -6.35
CA GLN A 94 29.19 1.34 -5.26
C GLN A 94 27.66 1.32 -5.18
N VAL A 95 27.10 0.13 -5.05
CA VAL A 95 25.67 -0.07 -4.87
C VAL A 95 25.44 -0.70 -3.51
N GLN A 96 24.63 -0.05 -2.68
CA GLN A 96 24.18 -0.60 -1.41
C GLN A 96 22.70 -0.97 -1.52
N GLU A 97 22.35 -2.20 -1.17
CA GLU A 97 20.97 -2.68 -1.20
C GLU A 97 20.59 -3.20 0.18
N TYR A 98 19.43 -2.81 0.67
CA TYR A 98 18.85 -3.33 1.91
C TYR A 98 17.34 -3.27 1.89
N ASP A 99 16.74 -4.15 2.68
CA ASP A 99 15.30 -4.27 2.79
C ASP A 99 14.85 -3.68 4.11
N ILE A 100 13.82 -2.83 4.05
CA ILE A 100 13.09 -2.41 5.25
C ILE A 100 11.71 -3.02 5.21
N SER A 101 11.32 -3.64 6.31
CA SER A 101 9.93 -4.01 6.52
C SER A 101 9.21 -2.79 7.09
N THR A 102 8.31 -2.20 6.30
CA THR A 102 7.44 -1.16 6.85
C THR A 102 6.42 -1.81 7.75
N ALA A 103 6.27 -1.29 8.97
CA ALA A 103 5.18 -1.69 9.83
C ALA A 103 3.88 -1.21 9.17
N SER A 104 3.05 -2.13 8.69
CA SER A 104 1.64 -1.81 8.49
C SER A 104 1.06 -1.55 9.87
N MET A 105 0.56 -0.33 10.14
CA MET A 105 -0.32 -0.16 11.31
C MET A 105 -1.60 -0.94 11.00
N PRO A 106 -1.89 -2.04 11.71
CA PRO A 106 -3.14 -2.77 11.48
C PRO A 106 -4.30 -1.83 11.84
N TYR A 107 -5.15 -1.52 10.86
CA TYR A 107 -6.49 -0.91 10.91
C TYR A 107 -6.92 -0.10 12.15
N LEU A 108 -6.07 0.72 12.75
CA LEU A 108 -6.46 1.68 13.78
C LEU A 108 -7.04 2.91 13.12
N THR A 109 -8.27 2.77 12.64
CA THR A 109 -9.09 3.90 12.21
C THR A 109 -9.25 4.83 13.41
N ARG A 110 -8.90 6.11 13.26
CA ARG A 110 -8.99 7.06 14.38
C ARG A 110 -10.44 7.18 14.86
N PRO A 111 -10.68 7.47 16.15
CA PRO A 111 -12.03 7.68 16.67
C PRO A 111 -12.79 8.69 15.81
N GLY A 112 -13.97 8.30 15.31
CA GLY A 112 -14.81 9.13 14.45
C GLY A 112 -14.52 9.06 12.95
N GLN A 113 -13.50 8.32 12.51
CA GLN A 113 -13.26 8.06 11.09
C GLN A 113 -13.90 6.74 10.66
N VAL A 114 -14.35 6.69 9.40
CA VAL A 114 -14.85 5.47 8.75
C VAL A 114 -14.07 5.29 7.46
N ARG A 115 -13.42 4.14 7.31
CA ARG A 115 -12.79 3.71 6.06
C ARG A 115 -13.68 2.63 5.47
N TYR A 116 -13.95 2.72 4.17
CA TYR A 116 -14.70 1.71 3.43
C TYR A 116 -14.06 1.47 2.07
N LYS A 117 -14.16 0.24 1.60
CA LYS A 117 -13.82 -0.14 0.23
C LYS A 117 -14.87 -1.12 -0.27
N ILE A 118 -15.37 -0.84 -1.47
CA ILE A 118 -16.28 -1.70 -2.21
C ILE A 118 -15.60 -1.99 -3.54
N MET A 119 -15.68 -3.23 -3.98
CA MET A 119 -14.96 -3.70 -5.15
C MET A 119 -15.73 -4.82 -5.83
N MET A 120 -15.62 -4.87 -7.15
CA MET A 120 -16.27 -5.89 -7.96
C MET A 120 -15.55 -6.02 -9.29
N GLY A 121 -15.47 -7.25 -9.80
CA GLY A 121 -14.74 -7.50 -11.03
C GLY A 121 -14.53 -8.98 -11.29
N ARG A 122 -13.49 -9.29 -12.06
CA ARG A 122 -13.04 -10.66 -12.29
C ARG A 122 -11.58 -10.80 -11.88
N PRO A 123 -11.20 -11.86 -11.17
CA PRO A 123 -9.80 -12.14 -10.87
C PRO A 123 -8.98 -12.24 -12.17
N GLN A 124 -7.70 -11.89 -12.08
CA GLN A 124 -6.76 -11.94 -13.18
C GLN A 124 -5.50 -12.66 -12.73
N GLU A 125 -5.06 -13.63 -13.52
CA GLU A 125 -3.81 -14.36 -13.29
C GLU A 125 -2.62 -13.59 -13.88
N TRP A 126 -1.39 -13.95 -13.47
CA TRP A 126 -0.18 -13.35 -14.03
C TRP A 126 -0.10 -13.61 -15.55
N GLY A 127 -0.09 -12.54 -16.35
CA GLY A 127 -0.12 -12.60 -17.81
C GLY A 127 -1.35 -11.97 -18.48
N HIS A 128 -2.16 -11.19 -17.74
CA HIS A 128 -3.39 -10.54 -18.24
C HIS A 128 -4.46 -11.53 -18.70
N HIS A 129 -4.42 -12.76 -18.20
CA HIS A 129 -5.47 -13.73 -18.44
C HIS A 129 -6.54 -13.58 -17.38
N VAL A 130 -7.77 -13.27 -17.81
CA VAL A 130 -8.92 -13.19 -16.91
C VAL A 130 -9.43 -14.60 -16.71
N GLU A 131 -9.04 -15.21 -15.59
CA GLU A 131 -9.43 -16.54 -15.18
C GLU A 131 -10.21 -16.40 -13.86
N GLY A 132 -11.48 -16.82 -13.83
CA GLY A 132 -12.33 -16.73 -12.64
C GLY A 132 -13.70 -16.10 -12.89
N GLU A 133 -14.63 -16.42 -11.99
CA GLU A 133 -15.99 -15.88 -11.99
C GLU A 133 -16.02 -14.42 -11.51
N PHE A 134 -17.19 -13.79 -11.68
CA PHE A 134 -17.39 -12.46 -11.14
C PHE A 134 -17.37 -12.50 -9.61
N PHE A 135 -16.49 -11.70 -9.00
CA PHE A 135 -16.42 -11.55 -7.56
C PHE A 135 -16.91 -10.16 -7.15
N SER A 136 -17.40 -10.07 -5.93
CA SER A 136 -17.70 -8.82 -5.27
C SER A 136 -17.28 -8.86 -3.81
N GLY A 137 -16.88 -7.72 -3.28
CA GLY A 137 -16.47 -7.61 -1.90
C GLY A 137 -16.68 -6.21 -1.35
N ALA A 138 -16.83 -6.14 -0.05
CA ALA A 138 -16.87 -4.90 0.69
C ALA A 138 -16.15 -5.08 2.03
N GLU A 139 -15.37 -4.08 2.41
CA GLU A 139 -14.73 -3.98 3.71
C GLU A 139 -14.99 -2.59 4.30
N ALA A 140 -15.14 -2.55 5.62
CA ALA A 140 -15.33 -1.32 6.35
C ALA A 140 -14.59 -1.38 7.69
N SER A 141 -14.10 -0.24 8.13
CA SER A 141 -13.58 -0.05 9.48
C SER A 141 -14.04 1.27 10.06
N TRP A 142 -14.40 1.21 11.32
CA TRP A 142 -14.87 2.34 12.10
C TRP A 142 -14.06 2.47 13.40
N GLY A 143 -13.47 3.64 13.61
CA GLY A 143 -12.86 4.00 14.89
C GLY A 143 -13.94 4.44 15.88
N ILE A 144 -14.21 3.64 16.91
CA ILE A 144 -15.32 3.87 17.86
C ILE A 144 -14.86 4.75 19.03
N ALA A 145 -13.72 4.43 19.64
CA ALA A 145 -13.22 5.12 20.85
C ALA A 145 -11.69 5.14 20.89
N ASN A 146 -11.11 5.91 21.82
CA ASN A 146 -9.66 6.10 21.98
C ASN A 146 -8.90 4.75 22.03
N GLY A 147 -8.35 4.33 20.89
CA GLY A 147 -7.57 3.10 20.72
C GLY A 147 -8.34 1.86 20.26
N TRP A 148 -9.67 1.94 20.03
CA TRP A 148 -10.49 0.83 19.58
C TRP A 148 -11.07 1.10 18.19
N SER A 149 -10.75 0.22 17.24
CA SER A 149 -11.38 0.16 15.93
C SER A 149 -12.13 -1.15 15.77
N LEU A 150 -13.29 -1.07 15.13
CA LEU A 150 -14.02 -2.21 14.61
C LEU A 150 -13.75 -2.28 13.11
N TYR A 151 -13.45 -3.45 12.60
CA TYR A 151 -13.33 -3.69 11.17
C TYR A 151 -14.06 -4.97 10.82
N GLY A 152 -14.48 -5.07 9.57
CA GLY A 152 -15.11 -6.26 9.04
C GLY A 152 -15.26 -6.16 7.53
N GLY A 153 -15.44 -7.30 6.90
CA GLY A 153 -15.60 -7.37 5.47
C GLY A 153 -16.22 -8.68 5.02
N ALA A 154 -16.69 -8.68 3.78
CA ALA A 154 -17.14 -9.86 3.08
C ALA A 154 -16.60 -9.83 1.66
N LEU A 155 -16.17 -10.98 1.17
CA LEU A 155 -15.69 -11.18 -0.19
C LEU A 155 -16.21 -12.51 -0.71
N GLY A 156 -16.71 -12.53 -1.94
CA GLY A 156 -17.10 -13.79 -2.56
C GLY A 156 -17.34 -13.72 -4.06
N ASP A 157 -17.32 -14.90 -4.67
CA ASP A 157 -17.74 -15.22 -6.03
C ASP A 157 -18.81 -16.34 -5.99
N GLU A 158 -19.12 -17.00 -7.11
CA GLU A 158 -20.15 -18.05 -7.13
C GLU A 158 -19.70 -19.34 -6.40
N ASN A 159 -18.39 -19.57 -6.24
CA ASN A 159 -17.80 -20.79 -5.68
C ASN A 159 -17.10 -20.58 -4.32
N TYR A 160 -16.85 -19.33 -3.91
CA TYR A 160 -16.13 -18.97 -2.69
C TYR A 160 -16.80 -17.80 -1.97
N GLN A 161 -16.98 -17.92 -0.66
CA GLN A 161 -17.53 -16.86 0.19
C GLN A 161 -16.73 -16.80 1.50
N SER A 162 -16.31 -15.60 1.88
CA SER A 162 -15.56 -15.34 3.10
C SER A 162 -16.06 -14.08 3.78
N ALA A 163 -16.07 -14.09 5.11
CA ALA A 163 -16.45 -12.96 5.94
C ALA A 163 -15.58 -12.92 7.20
N ALA A 164 -15.27 -11.71 7.65
CA ALA A 164 -14.44 -11.42 8.81
C ALA A 164 -14.95 -10.20 9.57
#